data_AF-A0A1H6JCB6-F1
#
_entry.id   AF-A0A1H6JCB6-F1
#
_cell.length_a   1.000
_cell.length_b   1.000
_cell.length_c   1.000
_cell.angle_alpha   90.00
_cell.angle_beta   90.00
_cell.angle_gamma   90.00
#
_symmetry.space_group_name_H-M   'P 1'
#
loop_
_entity.id
_entity.type
_entity.pdbx_description
1 polymer ?
#
loop_
_entity_poly.entity_id
_entity_poly.type
_entity_poly.pdbx_seq_one_letter_code
_entity_poly.pdbx_strand_id
1 'polypeptide(L)'
;MKKLICSSLALVCILSSMVGCGDAKEKDAKEETTTVAETTAEATTEAAETTTESGKAESIDSKDAVGKWQCSKLILDGQEMDSLYGVDAYALFQIELKDDNKGTFYSFIFNEENKPEDIEWENKDGKIQLISKEVFDEDEVFLENEGGKMILNLSDEGDTEQNEAVLEKVDDFKEIPEDMEMKIDLETEAEADFDLEEAATATSAAEEKE
;
A
#
# COMPACT_ATOMS: atom_id res chain seq x y z
N MET A 1 -33.09 -25.50 23.39
CA MET A 1 -33.05 -25.52 24.87
C MET A 1 -32.62 -24.13 25.35
N LYS A 2 -33.01 -23.69 26.56
CA LYS A 2 -32.67 -22.36 27.10
C LYS A 2 -31.60 -22.46 28.18
N LYS A 3 -30.91 -21.34 28.44
CA LYS A 3 -29.96 -21.02 29.52
C LYS A 3 -28.51 -21.38 29.21
N LEU A 4 -27.46 -20.66 29.62
CA LEU A 4 -27.15 -19.35 30.24
C LEU A 4 -25.70 -19.56 30.74
N ILE A 5 -24.76 -18.64 30.54
CA ILE A 5 -23.54 -18.40 31.35
C ILE A 5 -23.03 -17.00 30.92
N CYS A 6 -23.23 -15.97 31.74
CA CYS A 6 -22.29 -15.46 32.77
C CYS A 6 -21.14 -14.66 32.11
N SER A 7 -21.25 -13.34 31.93
CA SER A 7 -21.25 -12.30 32.99
C SER A 7 -20.00 -12.33 33.88
N SER A 8 -19.01 -11.51 33.53
CA SER A 8 -17.88 -11.15 34.38
C SER A 8 -17.55 -9.67 34.20
N LEU A 9 -18.50 -8.82 34.61
CA LEU A 9 -18.32 -7.37 34.71
C LEU A 9 -17.38 -7.05 35.88
N ALA A 10 -16.07 -7.11 35.65
CA ALA A 10 -15.04 -6.83 36.65
C ALA A 10 -14.71 -5.33 36.68
N LEU A 11 -15.44 -4.61 37.53
CA LEU A 11 -15.21 -3.22 37.88
C LEU A 11 -13.82 -3.02 38.53
N VAL A 12 -12.94 -2.24 37.90
CA VAL A 12 -11.70 -1.72 38.53
C VAL A 12 -11.78 -0.20 38.62
N CYS A 13 -12.15 0.29 39.79
CA CYS A 13 -11.68 1.59 40.29
C CYS A 13 -10.24 1.36 40.81
N ILE A 14 -9.32 2.33 40.91
CA ILE A 14 -9.43 3.56 41.71
C ILE A 14 -8.41 4.62 41.20
N LEU A 15 -8.91 5.85 41.09
CA LEU A 15 -8.25 7.17 41.25
C LEU A 15 -6.72 7.25 41.45
N SER A 16 -6.10 8.19 40.74
CA SER A 16 -5.02 9.04 41.30
C SER A 16 -5.04 10.44 40.69
N SER A 17 -5.60 11.38 41.43
CA SER A 17 -5.59 12.81 41.12
C SER A 17 -4.30 13.45 41.63
N MET A 18 -3.58 14.19 40.78
CA MET A 18 -2.70 15.26 41.25
C MET A 18 -2.97 16.56 40.50
N VAL A 19 -3.35 17.58 41.27
CA VAL A 19 -3.42 18.97 40.85
C VAL A 19 -1.99 19.52 40.79
N GLY A 20 -1.56 19.98 39.61
CA GLY A 20 -0.39 20.84 39.46
C GLY A 20 -0.84 22.21 38.94
N CYS A 21 -0.73 23.26 39.75
CA CYS A 21 -1.14 24.62 39.40
C CYS A 21 -0.18 25.65 40.01
N GLY A 22 0.12 26.70 39.24
CA GLY A 22 1.09 27.78 39.55
C GLY A 22 2.52 27.45 39.08
N ASP A 23 3.30 28.39 38.51
CA ASP A 23 3.04 29.80 38.13
C ASP A 23 4.21 30.25 37.20
N ALA A 24 4.21 31.31 36.38
CA ALA A 24 3.28 32.43 36.17
C ALA A 24 3.52 33.10 34.78
N LYS A 25 2.78 34.20 34.50
CA LYS A 25 2.97 35.25 33.46
C LYS A 25 2.41 34.94 32.05
N GLU A 26 1.28 35.57 31.69
CA GLU A 26 1.17 36.92 31.07
C GLU A 26 1.74 36.94 29.62
N LYS A 27 1.01 37.40 28.58
CA LYS A 27 -0.08 38.40 28.61
C LYS A 27 -0.95 38.41 27.33
N ASP A 28 -2.18 38.92 27.51
CA ASP A 28 -3.08 39.61 26.56
C ASP A 28 -3.49 38.98 25.21
N ALA A 29 -4.78 39.17 24.88
CA ALA A 29 -5.40 38.86 23.60
C ALA A 29 -5.62 40.14 22.77
N LYS A 30 -5.77 40.02 21.43
CA LYS A 30 -7.00 40.36 20.65
C LYS A 30 -6.70 40.64 19.16
N GLU A 31 -7.59 40.11 18.29
CA GLU A 31 -7.99 40.56 16.94
C GLU A 31 -7.03 40.58 15.73
N GLU A 32 -7.51 39.90 14.68
CA GLU A 32 -7.56 40.25 13.24
C GLU A 32 -6.54 41.21 12.60
N THR A 33 -5.92 40.76 11.48
CA THR A 33 -6.21 41.24 10.10
C THR A 33 -5.08 40.87 9.13
N THR A 34 -5.46 40.15 8.07
CA THR A 34 -4.92 40.16 6.69
C THR A 34 -3.72 41.08 6.36
N THR A 35 -2.66 40.54 5.74
CA THR A 35 -2.30 40.78 4.30
C THR A 35 -1.09 39.93 3.84
N VAL A 36 -1.25 39.37 2.64
CA VAL A 36 -0.32 38.66 1.72
C VAL A 36 1.13 39.18 1.64
N ALA A 37 2.13 38.27 1.63
CA ALA A 37 3.23 38.23 0.63
C ALA A 37 4.18 37.00 0.79
N GLU A 38 4.03 36.05 -0.13
CA GLU A 38 5.01 35.16 -0.77
C GLU A 38 6.53 35.44 -0.58
N THR A 39 7.34 34.40 -0.28
CA THR A 39 8.66 34.07 -0.91
C THR A 39 9.23 32.72 -0.39
N THR A 40 9.16 31.70 -1.25
CA THR A 40 10.20 30.74 -1.69
C THR A 40 11.35 30.25 -0.77
N ALA A 41 11.56 28.92 -0.84
CA ALA A 41 12.82 28.12 -0.75
C ALA A 41 13.06 27.21 0.48
N GLU A 42 13.21 25.92 0.13
CA GLU A 42 14.13 24.89 0.66
C GLU A 42 13.99 24.36 2.10
N ALA A 43 13.36 23.18 2.18
CA ALA A 43 14.00 21.92 2.59
C ALA A 43 14.96 21.93 3.79
N THR A 44 14.52 21.30 4.88
CA THR A 44 15.39 20.45 5.70
C THR A 44 14.59 19.25 6.17
N THR A 45 15.11 18.06 5.88
CA THR A 45 14.61 16.77 6.32
C THR A 45 14.69 16.65 7.84
N GLU A 46 13.55 16.50 8.51
CA GLU A 46 13.49 16.00 9.88
C GLU A 46 12.90 14.59 9.83
N ALA A 47 13.78 13.59 9.80
CA ALA A 47 13.40 12.19 9.81
C ALA A 47 12.82 11.86 11.19
N ALA A 48 11.49 11.93 11.31
CA ALA A 48 10.78 11.41 12.47
C ALA A 48 10.92 9.89 12.48
N GLU A 49 11.79 9.38 13.34
CA GLU A 49 11.92 7.95 13.66
C GLU A 49 10.58 7.43 14.19
N THR A 50 9.70 7.03 13.28
CA THR A 50 8.43 6.41 13.63
C THR A 50 8.73 4.94 13.90
N THR A 51 8.74 4.59 15.19
CA THR A 51 8.85 3.20 15.61
C THR A 51 7.65 2.44 15.05
N THR A 52 7.88 1.57 14.06
CA THR A 52 6.86 0.69 13.50
C THR A 52 6.49 -0.37 14.54
N GLU A 53 5.58 0.00 15.45
CA GLU A 53 4.74 -0.97 16.14
C GLU A 53 3.91 -1.65 15.05
N SER A 54 4.31 -2.88 14.67
CA SER A 54 3.58 -3.71 13.72
C SER A 54 2.11 -3.72 14.13
N GLY A 55 1.29 -3.11 13.29
CA GLY A 55 -0.11 -2.87 13.57
C GLY A 55 -0.78 -4.23 13.73
N LYS A 56 -1.43 -4.46 14.86
CA LYS A 56 -2.21 -5.69 14.99
C LYS A 56 -3.38 -5.59 14.01
N ALA A 57 -3.31 -6.33 12.90
CA ALA A 57 -4.38 -6.48 11.91
C ALA A 57 -5.77 -6.46 12.57
N GLU A 58 -6.56 -5.46 12.19
CA GLU A 58 -7.89 -5.20 12.70
C GLU A 58 -8.93 -5.80 11.76
N SER A 59 -9.91 -6.53 12.29
CA SER A 59 -11.01 -7.05 11.49
C SER A 59 -11.81 -5.90 10.87
N ILE A 60 -11.88 -5.82 9.55
CA ILE A 60 -12.70 -4.83 8.84
C ILE A 60 -14.10 -5.37 8.54
N ASP A 61 -15.12 -4.52 8.67
CA ASP A 61 -16.48 -4.79 8.21
C ASP A 61 -16.60 -4.51 6.70
N SER A 62 -17.40 -5.30 5.97
CA SER A 62 -17.61 -5.13 4.52
C SER A 62 -18.01 -3.71 4.09
N LYS A 63 -18.68 -2.95 4.95
CA LYS A 63 -19.10 -1.56 4.65
C LYS A 63 -17.97 -0.55 4.70
N ASP A 64 -16.99 -0.78 5.56
CA ASP A 64 -15.85 0.11 5.73
C ASP A 64 -14.80 -0.17 4.65
N ALA A 65 -14.77 -1.41 4.12
CA ALA A 65 -14.02 -1.80 2.93
C ALA A 65 -14.53 -1.15 1.63
N VAL A 66 -15.84 -0.91 1.47
CA VAL A 66 -16.40 -0.26 0.26
C VAL A 66 -15.85 1.15 0.07
N GLY A 67 -15.34 1.45 -1.13
CA GLY A 67 -14.73 2.72 -1.52
C GLY A 67 -13.53 2.53 -2.47
N LYS A 68 -12.87 3.64 -2.79
CA LYS A 68 -11.62 3.66 -3.56
C LYS A 68 -10.42 3.62 -2.62
N TRP A 69 -9.46 2.76 -2.92
CA TRP A 69 -8.22 2.56 -2.17
C TRP A 69 -7.04 2.70 -3.14
N GLN A 70 -6.09 3.55 -2.79
CA GLN A 70 -4.96 3.90 -3.65
C GLN A 70 -3.68 3.67 -2.87
N CYS A 71 -2.69 3.02 -3.48
CA CYS A 71 -1.40 2.83 -2.82
C CYS A 71 -0.76 4.17 -2.43
N SER A 72 -0.22 4.21 -1.22
CA SER A 72 0.38 5.40 -0.58
C SER A 72 1.88 5.22 -0.36
N LYS A 73 2.31 3.98 -0.10
CA LYS A 73 3.70 3.53 -0.04
C LYS A 73 3.78 2.03 -0.30
N LEU A 74 4.95 1.56 -0.72
CA LEU A 74 5.34 0.16 -0.61
C LEU A 74 6.18 -0.05 0.65
N ILE A 75 6.23 -1.30 1.07
CA ILE A 75 7.28 -1.86 1.92
C ILE A 75 7.88 -3.00 1.08
N LEU A 76 9.13 -2.91 0.64
CA LEU A 76 9.84 -4.03 0.00
C LEU A 76 11.12 -4.32 0.78
N ASP A 77 11.44 -5.60 1.00
CA ASP A 77 12.55 -6.04 1.86
C ASP A 77 12.53 -5.35 3.25
N GLY A 78 11.32 -5.08 3.78
CA GLY A 78 11.11 -4.33 5.01
C GLY A 78 11.45 -2.82 4.96
N GLN A 79 11.77 -2.26 3.79
CA GLN A 79 12.07 -0.84 3.59
C GLN A 79 10.87 -0.08 3.01
N GLU A 80 10.51 1.05 3.60
CA GLU A 80 9.43 1.89 3.06
C GLU A 80 9.89 2.67 1.82
N MET A 81 9.07 2.64 0.76
CA MET A 81 9.33 3.34 -0.49
C MET A 81 8.07 4.07 -0.99
N ASP A 82 8.25 5.26 -1.55
CA ASP A 82 7.18 6.07 -2.15
C ASP A 82 7.04 5.88 -3.67
N SER A 83 7.96 5.12 -4.28
CA SER A 83 8.05 4.87 -5.71
C SER A 83 8.78 3.55 -6.01
N LEU A 84 8.55 2.97 -7.19
CA LEU A 84 9.21 1.76 -7.69
C LEU A 84 9.49 1.92 -9.20
N TYR A 85 10.71 1.63 -9.65
CA TYR A 85 11.16 1.81 -11.04
C TYR A 85 10.85 3.20 -11.66
N GLY A 86 10.82 4.24 -10.83
CA GLY A 86 10.50 5.62 -11.23
C GLY A 86 9.00 5.89 -11.41
N VAL A 87 8.12 4.97 -10.99
CA VAL A 87 6.67 5.13 -10.90
C VAL A 87 6.27 5.38 -9.45
N ASP A 88 5.54 6.46 -9.19
CA ASP A 88 5.05 6.81 -7.85
C ASP A 88 4.06 5.75 -7.32
N ALA A 89 4.08 5.47 -6.03
CA ALA A 89 3.29 4.40 -5.40
C ALA A 89 1.79 4.44 -5.76
N TYR A 90 1.19 5.63 -5.91
CA TYR A 90 -0.23 5.78 -6.25
C TYR A 90 -0.64 5.24 -7.62
N ALA A 91 0.33 5.08 -8.52
CA ALA A 91 0.17 4.55 -9.86
C ALA A 91 0.61 3.08 -9.96
N LEU A 92 0.98 2.45 -8.84
CA LEU A 92 1.28 1.01 -8.80
C LEU A 92 0.03 0.17 -8.54
N PHE A 93 -0.84 0.59 -7.61
CA PHE A 93 -2.08 -0.11 -7.28
C PHE A 93 -3.25 0.84 -7.00
N GLN A 94 -4.40 0.58 -7.63
CA GLN A 94 -5.67 1.27 -7.36
C GLN A 94 -6.81 0.25 -7.32
N ILE A 95 -7.64 0.28 -6.27
CA ILE A 95 -8.69 -0.70 -6.02
C ILE A 95 -10.00 0.03 -5.71
N GLU A 96 -11.07 -0.21 -6.46
CA GLU A 96 -12.41 0.26 -6.12
C GLU A 96 -13.25 -0.94 -5.67
N LEU A 97 -13.74 -0.94 -4.42
CA LEU A 97 -14.65 -1.96 -3.89
C LEU A 97 -16.06 -1.39 -3.80
N LYS A 98 -17.02 -2.04 -4.47
CA LYS A 98 -18.44 -1.64 -4.58
C LYS A 98 -19.30 -2.48 -3.64
N ASP A 99 -20.48 -1.96 -3.27
CA ASP A 99 -21.36 -2.56 -2.26
C ASP A 99 -22.11 -3.83 -2.72
N ASP A 100 -21.95 -4.21 -3.98
CA ASP A 100 -22.51 -5.42 -4.61
C ASP A 100 -21.51 -6.60 -4.69
N ASN A 101 -20.45 -6.58 -3.88
CA ASN A 101 -19.34 -7.55 -3.88
C ASN A 101 -18.50 -7.57 -5.17
N LYS A 102 -18.58 -6.50 -5.98
CA LYS A 102 -17.72 -6.29 -7.14
C LYS A 102 -16.73 -5.18 -6.91
N GLY A 103 -15.75 -5.07 -7.78
CA GLY A 103 -14.78 -4.00 -7.75
C GLY A 103 -14.04 -3.87 -9.08
N THR A 104 -13.06 -2.98 -9.09
CA THR A 104 -12.03 -2.93 -10.12
C THR A 104 -10.65 -2.91 -9.47
N PHE A 105 -9.70 -3.63 -10.05
CA PHE A 105 -8.31 -3.66 -9.62
C PHE A 105 -7.42 -3.24 -10.77
N TYR A 106 -6.69 -2.14 -10.55
CA TYR A 106 -5.58 -1.72 -11.39
C TYR A 106 -4.29 -2.10 -10.67
N SER A 107 -3.36 -2.73 -11.40
CA SER A 107 -1.98 -2.90 -10.99
C SER A 107 -1.05 -2.71 -12.18
N PHE A 108 -0.03 -1.86 -12.01
CA PHE A 108 1.06 -1.69 -12.97
C PHE A 108 2.06 -2.88 -12.94
N ILE A 109 1.98 -3.73 -11.91
CA ILE A 109 2.88 -4.87 -11.69
C ILE A 109 2.22 -6.20 -12.11
N PHE A 110 0.89 -6.32 -11.95
CA PHE A 110 0.15 -7.56 -12.24
C PHE A 110 -0.69 -7.52 -13.53
N ASN A 111 -0.92 -6.36 -14.15
CA ASN A 111 -1.65 -6.27 -15.42
C ASN A 111 -0.80 -5.62 -16.54
N GLU A 112 -0.37 -6.43 -17.51
CA GLU A 112 0.36 -5.97 -18.70
C GLU A 112 -0.43 -4.96 -19.56
N GLU A 113 -1.77 -4.96 -19.52
CA GLU A 113 -2.59 -4.02 -20.28
C GLU A 113 -2.63 -2.61 -19.67
N ASN A 114 -2.10 -2.41 -18.45
CA ASN A 114 -2.14 -1.14 -17.70
C ASN A 114 -3.56 -0.55 -17.62
N LYS A 115 -4.56 -1.39 -17.30
CA LYS A 115 -5.97 -1.01 -17.13
C LYS A 115 -6.55 -1.58 -15.83
N PRO A 116 -7.62 -0.96 -15.29
CA PRO A 116 -8.39 -1.57 -14.22
C PRO A 116 -9.19 -2.74 -14.77
N GLU A 117 -8.98 -3.94 -14.22
CA GLU A 117 -9.80 -5.13 -14.50
C GLU A 117 -10.97 -5.23 -13.52
N ASP A 118 -12.09 -5.80 -13.96
CA ASP A 118 -13.21 -6.12 -13.08
C ASP A 118 -12.84 -7.28 -12.13
N ILE A 119 -13.16 -7.13 -10.84
CA ILE A 119 -12.93 -8.17 -9.81
C ILE A 119 -14.19 -8.42 -8.99
N GLU A 120 -14.28 -9.60 -8.37
CA GLU A 120 -15.19 -9.86 -7.25
C GLU A 120 -14.42 -9.78 -5.92
N TRP A 121 -15.12 -9.57 -4.80
CA TRP A 121 -14.50 -9.56 -3.48
C TRP A 121 -15.45 -10.08 -2.39
N GLU A 122 -14.90 -10.67 -1.33
CA GLU A 122 -15.66 -11.08 -0.16
C GLU A 122 -14.92 -10.82 1.15
N ASN A 123 -15.66 -10.75 2.26
CA ASN A 123 -15.07 -10.63 3.59
C ASN A 123 -14.94 -12.02 4.22
N LYS A 124 -13.70 -12.44 4.47
CA LYS A 124 -13.35 -13.71 5.12
C LYS A 124 -12.61 -13.42 6.42
N ASP A 125 -13.25 -13.78 7.53
CA ASP A 125 -12.70 -13.66 8.89
C ASP A 125 -12.14 -12.27 9.25
N GLY A 126 -12.70 -11.20 8.66
CA GLY A 126 -12.26 -9.82 8.89
C GLY A 126 -11.16 -9.32 7.96
N LYS A 127 -10.75 -10.12 6.97
CA LYS A 127 -9.93 -9.71 5.81
C LYS A 127 -10.80 -9.62 4.57
N ILE A 128 -10.37 -8.86 3.56
CA ILE A 128 -11.06 -8.79 2.27
C ILE A 128 -10.30 -9.65 1.26
N GLN A 129 -10.89 -10.73 0.77
CA GLN A 129 -10.32 -11.48 -0.35
C GLN A 129 -10.71 -10.81 -1.67
N LEU A 130 -9.74 -10.62 -2.55
CA LEU A 130 -9.93 -10.20 -3.93
C LEU A 130 -9.97 -11.45 -4.82
N ILE A 131 -10.89 -11.47 -5.79
CA ILE A 131 -11.17 -12.65 -6.61
C ILE A 131 -11.20 -12.24 -8.08
N SER A 132 -10.19 -12.64 -8.83
CA SER A 132 -10.18 -12.64 -10.29
C SER A 132 -9.20 -13.67 -10.83
N LYS A 133 -9.65 -14.44 -11.82
CA LYS A 133 -8.81 -15.41 -12.54
C LYS A 133 -7.92 -14.77 -13.60
N GLU A 134 -8.22 -13.54 -14.00
CA GLU A 134 -7.49 -12.82 -15.05
C GLU A 134 -6.38 -11.93 -14.47
N VAL A 135 -6.43 -11.66 -13.15
CA VAL A 135 -5.45 -10.81 -12.44
C VAL A 135 -4.55 -11.61 -11.49
N PHE A 136 -5.07 -12.68 -10.87
CA PHE A 136 -4.38 -13.39 -9.78
C PHE A 136 -4.12 -14.88 -10.06
N ASP A 137 -4.32 -15.38 -11.29
CA ASP A 137 -3.96 -16.76 -11.70
C ASP A 137 -4.35 -17.93 -10.76
N GLU A 138 -5.45 -17.77 -10.01
CA GLU A 138 -5.97 -18.68 -8.96
C GLU A 138 -5.38 -18.52 -7.54
N ASP A 139 -4.45 -17.59 -7.32
CA ASP A 139 -3.89 -17.25 -6.00
C ASP A 139 -4.89 -16.54 -5.06
N GLU A 140 -4.73 -16.74 -3.75
CA GLU A 140 -5.58 -16.13 -2.73
C GLU A 140 -5.05 -14.77 -2.26
N VAL A 141 -5.46 -13.70 -2.94
CA VAL A 141 -5.06 -12.32 -2.58
C VAL A 141 -5.98 -11.72 -1.52
N PHE A 142 -5.39 -11.22 -0.42
CA PHE A 142 -6.11 -10.60 0.69
C PHE A 142 -5.66 -9.15 0.94
N LEU A 143 -6.61 -8.31 1.35
CA LEU A 143 -6.39 -7.02 1.99
C LEU A 143 -6.68 -7.12 3.49
N GLU A 144 -5.76 -6.66 4.32
CA GLU A 144 -5.89 -6.57 5.77
C GLU A 144 -6.05 -5.10 6.19
N ASN A 145 -6.84 -4.81 7.23
CA ASN A 145 -6.98 -3.44 7.71
C ASN A 145 -6.03 -3.18 8.88
N GLU A 146 -5.15 -2.19 8.73
CA GLU A 146 -4.26 -1.71 9.78
C GLU A 146 -4.40 -0.20 9.96
N GLY A 147 -4.95 0.23 11.10
CA GLY A 147 -5.08 1.65 11.43
C GLY A 147 -5.96 2.46 10.47
N GLY A 148 -6.88 1.81 9.75
CA GLY A 148 -7.73 2.44 8.72
C GLY A 148 -7.12 2.48 7.32
N LYS A 149 -5.99 1.81 7.10
CA LYS A 149 -5.39 1.56 5.78
C LYS A 149 -5.59 0.10 5.38
N MET A 150 -5.69 -0.17 4.09
CA MET A 150 -5.67 -1.54 3.57
C MET A 150 -4.23 -1.94 3.25
N ILE A 151 -3.80 -3.11 3.69
CA ILE A 151 -2.50 -3.71 3.42
C ILE A 151 -2.70 -4.84 2.43
N LEU A 152 -2.14 -4.71 1.23
CA LEU A 152 -2.03 -5.78 0.25
C LEU A 152 -0.70 -6.49 0.48
N ASN A 153 -0.74 -7.76 0.85
CA ASN A 153 0.47 -8.56 0.99
C ASN A 153 1.00 -8.96 -0.40
N LEU A 154 2.31 -8.82 -0.60
CA LEU A 154 3.06 -9.11 -1.83
C LEU A 154 4.24 -10.07 -1.57
N SER A 155 4.34 -10.67 -0.38
CA SER A 155 5.36 -11.66 -0.04
C SER A 155 4.95 -13.06 -0.49
N ASP A 156 5.91 -13.82 -1.00
CA ASP A 156 5.72 -15.23 -1.35
C ASP A 156 5.79 -16.15 -0.11
N GLU A 157 5.21 -17.35 -0.22
CA GLU A 157 5.31 -18.39 0.83
C GLU A 157 6.76 -18.84 1.03
N GLY A 158 7.43 -18.23 2.01
CA GLY A 158 8.82 -18.55 2.37
C GLY A 158 9.72 -17.33 2.50
N ASP A 159 9.24 -16.15 2.09
CA ASP A 159 9.96 -14.89 2.28
C ASP A 159 10.27 -14.65 3.76
N THR A 160 11.51 -14.26 4.03
CA THR A 160 11.94 -13.82 5.37
C THR A 160 11.74 -12.34 5.61
N GLU A 161 11.43 -11.58 4.56
CA GLU A 161 11.35 -10.12 4.54
C GLU A 161 9.97 -9.69 4.02
N GLN A 162 9.49 -8.53 4.49
CA GLN A 162 8.10 -8.11 4.34
C GLN A 162 7.93 -7.30 3.04
N ASN A 163 7.08 -7.80 2.15
CA ASN A 163 6.72 -7.18 0.88
C ASN A 163 5.22 -6.85 0.90
N GLU A 164 4.86 -5.57 0.88
CA GLU A 164 3.49 -5.08 1.04
C GLU A 164 3.23 -3.78 0.28
N ALA A 165 1.99 -3.56 -0.16
CA ALA A 165 1.50 -2.25 -0.57
C ALA A 165 0.49 -1.71 0.45
N VAL A 166 0.70 -0.47 0.90
CA VAL A 166 -0.16 0.20 1.89
C VAL A 166 -1.09 1.18 1.18
N LEU A 167 -2.38 0.84 1.12
CA LEU A 167 -3.40 1.63 0.44
C LEU A 167 -4.21 2.51 1.40
N GLU A 168 -4.39 3.77 1.00
CA GLU A 168 -5.23 4.74 1.69
C GLU A 168 -6.57 4.91 0.97
N LYS A 169 -7.63 5.19 1.74
CA LYS A 169 -8.95 5.46 1.20
C LYS A 169 -9.00 6.86 0.59
N VAL A 170 -9.46 6.96 -0.65
CA VAL A 170 -9.54 8.22 -1.42
C VAL A 170 -10.95 8.47 -1.92
N ASP A 171 -11.31 9.74 -2.14
CA ASP A 171 -12.60 10.10 -2.77
C ASP A 171 -12.55 9.86 -4.29
N ASP A 172 -11.41 10.15 -4.92
CA ASP A 172 -11.10 9.95 -6.33
C ASP A 172 -9.63 9.54 -6.48
N PHE A 173 -9.35 8.70 -7.48
CA PHE A 173 -7.98 8.29 -7.80
C PHE A 173 -7.19 9.44 -8.41
N LYS A 174 -5.89 9.48 -8.13
CA LYS A 174 -4.93 10.24 -8.92
C LYS A 174 -4.86 9.65 -10.32
N GLU A 175 -4.89 10.53 -11.31
CA GLU A 175 -4.77 10.18 -12.73
C GLU A 175 -3.41 9.52 -12.99
N ILE A 176 -3.43 8.39 -13.69
CA ILE A 176 -2.25 7.63 -14.06
C ILE A 176 -1.74 8.16 -15.41
N PRO A 177 -0.47 8.57 -15.55
CA PRO A 177 0.08 9.01 -16.83
C PRO A 177 0.00 7.91 -17.90
N GLU A 178 -0.42 8.28 -19.12
CA GLU A 178 -0.46 7.34 -20.26
C GLU A 178 0.94 6.92 -20.76
N ASP A 179 1.99 7.64 -20.34
CA ASP A 179 3.40 7.44 -20.72
C ASP A 179 4.27 6.80 -19.61
N MET A 180 3.65 6.07 -18.67
CA MET A 180 4.39 5.28 -17.68
C MET A 180 5.08 4.07 -18.32
N GLU A 181 6.38 4.22 -18.58
CA GLU A 181 7.29 3.11 -18.89
C GLU A 181 8.10 2.74 -17.63
N MET A 182 8.27 1.44 -17.38
CA MET A 182 9.21 0.97 -16.35
C MET A 182 10.64 1.42 -16.71
N LYS A 183 11.23 2.29 -15.91
CA LYS A 183 12.63 2.71 -16.09
C LYS A 183 13.55 1.67 -15.46
N ILE A 184 13.71 0.55 -16.18
CA ILE A 184 14.77 -0.41 -15.88
C ILE A 184 16.09 0.21 -16.35
N ASP A 185 16.86 0.76 -15.41
CA ASP A 185 18.14 1.40 -15.67
C ASP A 185 19.25 0.36 -15.87
N LEU A 186 19.17 -0.33 -17.01
CA LEU A 186 20.03 -1.45 -17.45
C LEU A 186 21.52 -1.11 -17.55
N GLU A 187 21.94 0.14 -17.32
CA GLU A 187 23.36 0.48 -17.14
C GLU A 187 23.94 0.00 -15.80
N THR A 188 23.10 -0.45 -14.84
CA THR A 188 23.55 -0.94 -13.53
C THR A 188 23.66 -2.47 -13.43
N GLU A 189 23.10 -3.24 -14.37
CA GLU A 189 23.13 -4.72 -14.38
C GLU A 189 24.24 -5.33 -15.25
N ALA A 190 25.38 -4.64 -15.40
CA ALA A 190 26.50 -5.12 -16.22
C ALA A 190 27.30 -6.31 -15.64
N GLU A 191 26.88 -6.89 -14.50
CA GLU A 191 27.60 -7.99 -13.80
C GLU A 191 26.63 -9.04 -13.20
N ALA A 192 25.50 -9.32 -13.86
CA ALA A 192 24.63 -10.47 -13.57
C ALA A 192 24.70 -11.48 -14.72
N ASP A 193 25.69 -12.38 -14.65
CA ASP A 193 26.03 -13.37 -15.69
C ASP A 193 24.98 -14.50 -15.74
N PHE A 194 23.79 -14.20 -16.28
CA PHE A 194 22.69 -15.14 -16.46
C PHE A 194 22.90 -15.95 -17.75
N ASP A 195 23.81 -16.92 -17.67
CA ASP A 195 24.21 -17.83 -18.75
C ASP A 195 23.05 -18.75 -19.16
N LEU A 196 22.12 -18.21 -19.94
CA LEU A 196 20.96 -18.89 -20.49
C LEU A 196 21.33 -19.36 -21.90
N GLU A 197 21.93 -20.57 -21.99
CA GLU A 197 22.22 -21.27 -23.25
C GLU A 197 20.94 -21.44 -24.10
N GLU A 198 20.61 -20.44 -24.94
CA GLU A 198 19.57 -20.61 -25.95
C GLU A 198 20.10 -21.46 -27.10
N ALA A 199 19.85 -22.76 -26.99
CA ALA A 199 20.04 -23.68 -28.07
C ALA A 199 19.06 -23.40 -29.23
N ALA A 200 19.59 -22.77 -30.28
CA ALA A 200 19.66 -23.34 -31.64
C ALA A 200 19.13 -22.50 -32.83
N THR A 201 19.78 -22.76 -33.96
CA THR A 201 19.34 -22.52 -35.36
C THR A 201 19.38 -21.10 -35.94
N ALA A 202 20.49 -20.80 -36.63
CA ALA A 202 20.44 -20.06 -37.89
C ALA A 202 21.35 -20.74 -38.95
N THR A 203 20.75 -21.22 -40.03
CA THR A 203 21.43 -21.82 -41.19
C THR A 203 21.92 -20.74 -42.16
N SER A 204 23.15 -20.83 -42.65
CA SER A 204 23.46 -20.56 -44.06
C SER A 204 24.84 -21.08 -44.47
N ALA A 205 24.92 -21.79 -45.59
CA ALA A 205 26.17 -22.19 -46.23
C ALA A 205 26.69 -21.12 -47.20
N ALA A 206 28.01 -20.99 -47.33
CA ALA A 206 28.66 -20.43 -48.52
C ALA A 206 30.11 -20.95 -48.66
N GLU A 207 30.52 -21.26 -49.89
CA GLU A 207 31.91 -21.50 -50.28
C GLU A 207 32.69 -20.18 -50.33
N GLU A 208 33.99 -20.18 -49.99
CA GLU A 208 35.09 -20.13 -50.98
C GLU A 208 36.49 -20.05 -50.33
N LYS A 209 37.46 -20.71 -50.99
CA LYS A 209 38.91 -20.42 -51.11
C LYS A 209 39.60 -19.50 -50.10
N GLU A 210 40.73 -19.97 -49.54
CA GLU A 210 42.04 -19.91 -50.23
C GLU A 210 42.93 -21.12 -49.88
#